data_AF-A0A3Q8S742-F1
#
_entry.id   AF-A0A3Q8S742-F1
#
_cell.length_a   1.000
_cell.length_b   1.000
_cell.length_c   1.000
_cell.angle_alpha   90.00
_cell.angle_beta   90.00
_cell.angle_gamma   90.00
#
_symmetry.space_group_name_H-M   'P 1'
#
loop_
_entity.id
_entity.type
_entity.pdbx_description
1 polymer ?
#
loop_
_entity_poly.entity_id
_entity_poly.type
_entity_poly.pdbx_seq_one_letter_code
_entity_poly.pdbx_strand_id
1 'polypeptide(L)' 'MAIMILKAYKFYTGQNAMANERGIFQDADTISDWAKDAVFAATEFGLTKGRGGQLFMPHEKLNRAESCQIISLLLHKVNK' A
#
# COMPACT_ATOMS: atom_id res chain seq x y z
N MET A 1 -4.60 1.45 6.32
CA MET A 1 -3.36 0.67 6.57
C MET A 1 -2.19 1.11 5.66
N ALA A 2 -2.41 1.37 4.36
CA ALA A 2 -1.32 1.69 3.41
C ALA A 2 -0.33 2.77 3.88
N ILE A 3 -0.81 3.87 4.47
CA ILE A 3 0.07 4.92 5.02
C ILE A 3 1.01 4.39 6.10
N MET A 4 0.51 3.59 7.03
CA MET A 4 1.33 3.07 8.13
C MET A 4 2.45 2.18 7.58
N ILE A 5 2.13 1.34 6.61
CA ILE A 5 3.08 0.44 5.96
C ILE A 5 4.11 1.20 5.14
N LEU A 6 3.69 2.21 4.37
CA LEU A 6 4.62 3.07 3.66
C LEU A 6 5.57 3.79 4.62
N LYS A 7 5.05 4.38 5.70
CA LYS A 7 5.88 5.07 6.71
C LYS A 7 6.89 4.12 7.35
N ALA A 8 6.47 2.92 7.73
CA ALA A 8 7.35 1.91 8.31
C ALA A 8 8.44 1.48 7.31
N TYR A 9 8.08 1.30 6.03
CA TYR A 9 9.03 1.00 4.98
C TYR A 9 10.07 2.11 4.81
N LYS A 10 9.62 3.36 4.68
CA LYS A 10 10.50 4.54 4.55
C LYS A 10 11.45 4.70 5.74
N PHE A 11 10.95 4.42 6.95
CA PHE A 11 11.75 4.48 8.17
C PHE A 11 12.89 3.47 8.15
N TYR A 12 12.65 2.24 7.67
CA TYR A 12 13.66 1.19 7.69
C TYR A 12 14.63 1.26 6.50
N THR A 13 14.14 1.60 5.30
CA THR A 13 14.98 1.58 4.08
C THR A 13 15.66 2.92 3.77
N GLY A 14 15.20 4.02 4.39
CA GLY A 14 15.63 5.37 4.05
C GLY A 14 15.19 5.84 2.66
N GLN A 15 14.40 5.04 1.92
CA GLN A 15 13.95 5.40 0.58
C GLN A 15 12.79 6.41 0.65
N ASN A 16 13.00 7.57 0.04
CA ASN A 16 11.97 8.61 -0.16
C ASN A 16 11.38 8.56 -1.58
N ALA A 17 11.16 7.36 -2.12
CA ALA A 17 10.56 7.25 -3.44
C ALA A 17 9.11 7.77 -3.42
N MET A 18 8.82 8.64 -4.38
CA MET A 18 7.50 9.18 -4.71
C MET A 18 6.86 8.20 -5.70
N ALA A 19 5.60 7.81 -5.48
CA ALA A 19 4.89 6.97 -6.43
C ALA A 19 4.66 7.74 -7.74
N ASN A 20 4.98 7.12 -8.87
CA ASN A 20 4.78 7.73 -10.20
C ASN A 20 3.54 7.18 -10.93
N GLU A 21 2.95 6.09 -10.44
CA GLU A 21 1.85 5.41 -11.13
C GLU A 21 0.49 5.80 -10.56
N ARG A 22 -0.16 6.76 -11.22
CA ARG A 22 -1.59 7.05 -11.03
C ARG A 22 -2.37 6.22 -12.06
N GLY A 23 -3.27 5.34 -11.61
CA GLY A 23 -4.21 4.63 -12.51
C GLY A 23 -4.21 3.10 -12.43
N ILE A 24 -3.60 2.49 -11.41
CA ILE A 24 -3.61 1.02 -11.24
C ILE A 24 -4.99 0.50 -10.81
N PHE A 25 -5.82 1.34 -10.19
CA PHE A 25 -7.11 0.97 -9.62
C PHE A 25 -8.26 1.77 -10.24
N GLN A 26 -9.37 1.10 -10.54
CA GLN A 26 -10.57 1.72 -11.11
C GLN A 26 -11.29 2.63 -10.11
N ASP A 27 -11.14 2.34 -8.81
CA ASP A 27 -11.70 3.12 -7.70
C ASP A 27 -10.67 4.10 -7.11
N ALA A 28 -9.61 4.43 -7.85
CA ALA A 28 -8.57 5.37 -7.41
C ALA A 28 -9.13 6.74 -7.01
N ASP A 29 -10.22 7.18 -7.62
CA ASP A 29 -10.89 8.45 -7.30
C ASP A 29 -11.59 8.43 -5.95
N THR A 30 -11.90 7.25 -5.41
CA THR A 30 -12.48 7.09 -4.06
C THR A 30 -11.42 7.12 -2.96
N ILE A 31 -10.15 7.00 -3.32
CA ILE A 31 -9.04 7.10 -2.36
C ILE A 31 -8.93 8.56 -1.94
N SER A 32 -8.92 8.83 -0.63
CA SER A 32 -8.70 10.19 -0.14
C SER A 32 -7.34 10.73 -0.60
N ASP A 33 -7.28 12.02 -0.96
CA ASP A 33 -6.09 12.61 -1.59
C ASP A 33 -4.80 12.43 -0.77
N TRP A 34 -4.90 12.54 0.56
CA TRP A 34 -3.77 12.33 1.49
C TRP A 34 -3.24 10.88 1.50
N ALA A 35 -4.03 9.93 1.02
CA ALA A 35 -3.69 8.50 0.99
C ALA A 35 -3.24 8.01 -0.39
N LYS A 36 -3.56 8.74 -1.48
CA LYS A 36 -3.26 8.32 -2.86
C LYS A 36 -1.80 7.93 -3.03
N ASP A 37 -0.88 8.82 -2.69
CA ASP A 37 0.56 8.57 -2.83
C ASP A 37 1.01 7.33 -2.03
N ALA A 38 0.44 7.14 -0.85
CA ALA A 38 0.78 6.00 -0.01
C ALA A 38 0.24 4.67 -0.56
N VAL A 39 -0.96 4.68 -1.14
CA VAL A 39 -1.55 3.50 -1.77
C VAL A 39 -0.76 3.11 -3.01
N PHE A 40 -0.45 4.06 -3.88
CA PHE A 40 0.31 3.78 -5.09
C PHE A 40 1.73 3.32 -4.76
N ALA A 41 2.45 4.00 -3.85
CA ALA A 41 3.79 3.59 -3.44
C ALA A 41 3.80 2.21 -2.78
N ALA A 42 2.86 1.93 -1.88
CA ALA A 42 2.78 0.63 -1.23
C ALA A 42 2.48 -0.50 -2.24
N THR A 43 1.72 -0.20 -3.29
CA THR A 43 1.42 -1.15 -4.37
C THR A 43 2.62 -1.37 -5.28
N GLU A 44 3.30 -0.29 -5.69
CA GLU A 44 4.53 -0.33 -6.48
C GLU A 44 5.64 -1.10 -5.75
N PHE A 45 5.75 -0.91 -4.43
CA PHE A 45 6.67 -1.67 -3.60
C PHE A 45 6.19 -3.10 -3.31
N GLY A 46 5.04 -3.53 -3.83
CA GLY A 46 4.51 -4.88 -3.59
C GLY A 46 4.18 -5.17 -2.13
N LEU A 47 4.02 -4.15 -1.31
CA LEU A 47 3.64 -4.24 0.10
C LEU A 47 2.12 -4.42 0.25
N THR A 48 1.36 -3.91 -0.71
CA THR A 48 -0.08 -4.13 -0.83
C THR A 48 -0.42 -4.62 -2.22
N LYS A 49 -1.45 -5.44 -2.32
CA LYS A 49 -2.10 -5.79 -3.58
C LYS A 49 -3.56 -5.44 -3.40
N GLY A 50 -4.15 -4.73 -4.37
CA GLY A 50 -5.58 -4.51 -4.39
C GLY A 50 -6.35 -5.83 -4.48
N ARG A 51 -7.67 -5.72 -4.56
CA ARG A 51 -8.58 -6.83 -4.74
C ARG A 51 -8.82 -7.11 -6.23
N GLY A 52 -9.53 -8.20 -6.51
CA GLY A 52 -9.93 -8.56 -7.87
C GLY A 52 -10.66 -7.42 -8.59
N GLY A 53 -10.60 -7.43 -9.92
CA GLY A 53 -11.25 -6.39 -10.74
C GLY A 53 -10.51 -5.05 -10.79
N GLN A 54 -9.21 -5.01 -10.44
CA GLN A 54 -8.42 -3.76 -10.37
C GLN A 54 -9.01 -2.76 -9.38
N LEU A 55 -9.42 -3.22 -8.20
CA LEU A 55 -9.99 -2.38 -7.14
C LEU A 55 -9.06 -2.33 -5.93
N PHE A 56 -8.96 -1.18 -5.28
CA PHE A 56 -8.25 -1.04 -4.01
C PHE A 56 -9.18 -1.17 -2.79
N MET A 57 -10.42 -0.72 -2.92
CA MET A 57 -11.45 -0.67 -1.88
C MET A 57 -11.01 0.11 -0.62
N PRO A 58 -10.70 1.43 -0.74
CA PRO A 58 -10.10 2.22 0.35
C PRO A 58 -10.98 2.34 1.60
N HIS A 59 -12.30 2.21 1.46
CA HIS A 59 -13.28 2.34 2.55
C HIS A 59 -13.69 1.01 3.17
N GLU A 60 -13.25 -0.11 2.61
CA GLU A 60 -13.57 -1.42 3.16
C GLU A 60 -12.70 -1.72 4.38
N LYS A 61 -13.25 -2.51 5.32
CA LYS A 61 -12.51 -2.98 6.48
C LYS A 61 -11.51 -4.05 6.04
N LEU A 62 -10.27 -3.86 6.46
CA LEU A 62 -9.23 -4.88 6.37
C LEU A 62 -9.45 -5.93 7.47
N ASN A 63 -9.45 -7.20 7.11
CA ASN A 63 -9.56 -8.27 8.10
C ASN A 63 -8.18 -8.60 8.73
N ARG A 64 -8.19 -9.44 9.78
CA ARG A 64 -6.95 -9.81 10.50
C ARG A 64 -5.96 -10.57 9.62
N ALA A 65 -6.43 -11.47 8.75
CA ALA A 65 -5.57 -12.25 7.88
C ALA A 65 -4.86 -11.36 6.85
N GLU A 66 -5.59 -10.44 6.22
CA GLU A 66 -5.06 -9.44 5.28
C GLU A 66 -4.06 -8.52 5.97
N SER A 67 -4.37 -8.07 7.19
CA SER A 67 -3.45 -7.25 7.99
C SER A 67 -2.13 -7.98 8.27
N CYS A 68 -2.19 -9.25 8.70
CA CYS A 68 -1.01 -10.07 8.94
C CYS A 68 -0.20 -10.31 7.67
N GLN A 69 -0.88 -10.53 6.52
CA GLN A 69 -0.22 -10.72 5.24
C GLN A 69 0.59 -9.48 4.84
N ILE A 70 0.01 -8.28 4.94
CA ILE A 70 0.69 -7.03 4.60
C ILE A 70 1.90 -6.79 5.52
N ILE A 71 1.76 -7.05 6.82
CA ILE A 71 2.88 -6.93 7.77
C ILE A 71 3.99 -7.94 7.46
N SER A 72 3.64 -9.18 7.15
CA SER A 72 4.60 -10.23 6.77
C SER A 72 5.38 -9.85 5.51
N LEU A 73 4.70 -9.31 4.49
CA LEU A 73 5.34 -8.81 3.27
C LEU A 73 6.32 -7.67 3.56
N LEU A 74 5.92 -6.72 4.41
CA LEU A 74 6.81 -5.64 4.85
C LEU A 74 8.07 -6.20 5.51
N LEU A 75 7.92 -7.06 6.53
CA LEU A 75 9.04 -7.66 7.27
C LEU A 75 9.98 -8.43 6.35
N HIS A 76 9.43 -9.24 5.44
CA HIS A 76 10.23 -9.96 4.46
C HIS A 76 10.95 -9.03 3.47
N LYS A 77 10.38 -7.86 3.15
CA LYS A 77 11.01 -6.91 2.24
C LYS A 77 12.14 -6.11 2.90
N VAL A 78 12.03 -5.83 4.19
CA VAL A 78 13.02 -5.03 4.93
C VAL A 78 14.16 -5.87 5.52
N ASN A 79 13.93 -7.15 5.81
CA ASN A 79 14.94 -8.04 6.42
C ASN A 79 15.81 -8.81 5.42
N LYS A 80 15.78 -8.46 4.13
CA LYS A 80 16.70 -8.97 3.12
C LYS A 80 17.91 -8.06 3.00
#